data_AF-A0A5C6AC50-F1
#
_entry.id   AF-A0A5C6AC50-F1
#
_cell.length_a   1.000
_cell.length_b   1.000
_cell.length_c   1.000
_cell.angle_alpha   90.00
_cell.angle_beta   90.00
_cell.angle_gamma   90.00
#
_symmetry.space_group_name_H-M   'P 1'
#
loop_
_entity.id
_entity.type
_entity.pdbx_description
1 polymer ?
#
loop_
_entity_poly.entity_id
_entity_poly.type
_entity_poly.pdbx_seq_one_letter_code
_entity_poly.pdbx_strand_id
1 'polypeptide(L)'
;MPESDVHSQMNILEDALESGTEHRGVAYQAVSITGGGEKEWRYYTSDISQFLQSLNDDLTGHDPYPIEIQEYEDQEWNGLAEFLSEAKS
;
A
#
# COMPACT_ATOMS: atom_id res chain seq x y z
N MET A 1 20.21 1.92 4.88
CA MET A 1 19.53 1.16 3.80
C MET A 1 19.13 -0.16 4.41
N PRO A 2 17.88 -0.62 4.22
CA PRO A 2 17.48 -1.96 4.68
C PRO A 2 18.44 -3.02 4.11
N GLU A 3 18.64 -4.13 4.83
CA GLU A 3 19.44 -5.26 4.34
C GLU A 3 18.88 -5.77 3.00
N SER A 4 19.74 -6.32 2.13
CA SER A 4 19.39 -6.68 0.74
C SER A 4 18.14 -7.56 0.62
N ASP A 5 17.94 -8.42 1.62
CA ASP A 5 16.86 -9.40 1.65
C ASP A 5 15.53 -8.71 2.01
N VAL A 6 15.56 -7.75 2.94
CA VAL A 6 14.41 -6.92 3.30
C VAL A 6 13.97 -6.05 2.12
N HIS A 7 14.94 -5.46 1.41
CA HIS A 7 14.63 -4.68 0.21
C HIS A 7 13.98 -5.55 -0.88
N SER A 8 14.48 -6.78 -1.07
CA SER A 8 13.90 -7.73 -2.03
C SER A 8 12.48 -8.14 -1.64
N GLN A 9 12.21 -8.39 -0.35
CA GLN A 9 10.87 -8.68 0.14
C GLN A 9 9.91 -7.50 -0.02
N MET A 10 10.37 -6.26 0.20
CA MET A 10 9.58 -5.05 -0.03
C MET A 10 9.19 -4.88 -1.51
N ASN A 11 10.09 -5.21 -2.44
CA ASN A 11 9.78 -5.14 -3.87
C ASN A 11 8.77 -6.23 -4.27
N ILE A 12 8.93 -7.46 -3.77
CA ILE A 12 7.96 -8.54 -4.02
C ILE A 12 6.56 -8.18 -3.49
N LEU A 13 6.51 -7.57 -2.30
CA LEU A 13 5.25 -7.10 -1.72
C LEU A 13 4.62 -5.98 -2.56
N GLU A 14 5.42 -5.03 -3.03
CA GLU A 14 4.95 -3.94 -3.91
C GLU A 14 4.38 -4.49 -5.23
N ASP A 15 5.07 -5.42 -5.88
CA ASP A 15 4.60 -6.06 -7.11
C ASP A 15 3.25 -6.79 -6.89
N ALA A 16 3.10 -7.47 -5.74
CA ALA A 16 1.85 -8.14 -5.38
C ALA A 16 0.70 -7.15 -5.13
N LEU A 17 0.99 -6.04 -4.45
CA LEU A 17 0.02 -4.98 -4.20
C LEU A 17 -0.48 -4.34 -5.51
N GLU A 18 0.42 -4.00 -6.43
CA GLU A 18 0.07 -3.40 -7.73
C GLU A 18 -0.79 -4.36 -8.59
N SER A 19 -0.35 -5.62 -8.71
CA SER A 19 -1.08 -6.65 -9.46
C SER A 19 -2.47 -6.91 -8.88
N GLY A 20 -2.57 -6.86 -7.55
CA GLY A 20 -3.75 -7.24 -6.81
C GLY A 20 -4.87 -6.23 -6.75
N THR A 21 -4.50 -4.97 -6.65
CA THR A 21 -5.42 -3.93 -6.22
C THR A 21 -5.77 -2.99 -7.37
N GLU A 22 -4.76 -2.57 -8.13
CA GLU A 22 -4.94 -1.65 -9.26
C GLU A 22 -5.47 -2.38 -10.50
N HIS A 23 -4.92 -3.54 -10.85
CA HIS A 23 -5.36 -4.27 -12.04
C HIS A 23 -6.80 -4.78 -11.94
N ARG A 24 -7.26 -5.09 -10.72
CA ARG A 24 -8.63 -5.52 -10.44
C ARG A 24 -9.59 -4.35 -10.18
N GLY A 25 -9.10 -3.11 -10.14
CA GLY A 25 -9.90 -1.91 -9.90
C GLY A 25 -10.52 -1.84 -8.50
N VAL A 26 -9.93 -2.55 -7.54
CA VAL A 26 -10.44 -2.64 -6.16
C VAL A 26 -9.93 -1.49 -5.29
N ALA A 27 -8.71 -1.01 -5.57
CA ALA A 27 -8.17 0.18 -4.95
C ALA A 27 -7.21 0.91 -5.89
N TYR A 28 -6.91 2.17 -5.57
CA TYR A 28 -5.95 2.99 -6.30
C TYR A 28 -4.85 3.43 -5.34
N GLN A 29 -3.59 3.22 -5.72
CA GLN A 29 -2.47 3.71 -4.91
C GLN A 29 -2.42 5.24 -5.01
N ALA A 30 -2.51 5.90 -3.87
CA ALA A 30 -2.37 7.35 -3.79
C ALA A 30 -0.90 7.75 -3.64
N VAL A 31 -0.18 7.02 -2.80
CA VAL A 31 1.12 7.42 -2.27
C VAL A 31 1.95 6.19 -1.93
N SER A 32 3.26 6.26 -2.23
CA SER A 32 4.30 5.36 -1.74
C SER A 32 5.40 6.21 -1.10
N ILE A 33 5.58 6.10 0.21
CA ILE A 33 6.56 6.87 0.99
C ILE A 33 7.64 5.91 1.47
N THR A 34 8.90 6.25 1.22
CA THR A 34 10.05 5.52 1.79
C THR A 34 10.90 6.49 2.60
N GLY A 35 11.05 6.24 3.90
CA GLY A 35 11.77 7.11 4.82
C GLY A 35 11.96 6.48 6.18
N GLY A 36 12.97 6.89 6.95
CA GLY A 36 13.16 6.43 8.33
C GLY A 36 13.48 4.94 8.53
N GLY A 37 13.64 4.16 7.45
CA GLY A 37 13.78 2.70 7.51
C GLY A 37 12.48 1.94 7.26
N GLU A 38 11.40 2.67 6.98
CA GLU A 38 10.06 2.13 6.73
C GLU A 38 9.59 2.49 5.32
N LYS A 39 8.64 1.69 4.82
CA LYS A 39 7.95 1.92 3.56
C LYS A 39 6.46 1.84 3.80
N GLU A 40 5.75 2.88 3.40
CA GLU A 40 4.31 3.03 3.58
C GLU A 40 3.64 3.17 2.22
N TRP A 41 2.60 2.37 1.98
CA TRP A 41 1.75 2.47 0.80
C TRP A 41 0.34 2.85 1.23
N ARG A 42 -0.22 3.92 0.65
CA ARG A 42 -1.59 4.36 0.90
C ARG A 42 -2.47 4.09 -0.31
N TYR A 43 -3.60 3.47 -0.06
CA TYR A 43 -4.60 3.11 -1.06
C TYR A 43 -5.95 3.74 -0.72
N TYR A 44 -6.66 4.20 -1.75
CA TYR A 44 -8.08 4.52 -1.65
C TYR A 44 -8.91 3.37 -2.22
N THR A 45 -9.87 2.90 -1.44
CA THR A 45 -10.85 1.89 -1.84
C THR A 45 -12.25 2.35 -1.43
N SER A 46 -13.26 1.96 -2.21
CA SER A 46 -14.67 2.12 -1.82
C SER A 46 -15.18 0.97 -0.96
N ASP A 47 -14.46 -0.15 -0.89
CA ASP A 47 -14.80 -1.35 -0.10
C ASP A 47 -13.53 -1.96 0.49
N ILE A 48 -13.34 -1.76 1.80
CA ILE A 48 -12.16 -2.25 2.52
C ILE A 48 -12.16 -3.78 2.59
N SER A 49 -13.33 -4.42 2.71
CA SER A 49 -13.41 -5.88 2.79
C SER A 49 -12.99 -6.52 1.47
N GLN A 50 -13.44 -5.95 0.34
CA GLN A 50 -13.03 -6.41 -0.98
C GLN A 50 -11.53 -6.20 -1.21
N PHE A 51 -10.98 -5.05 -0.77
CA PHE A 51 -9.54 -4.79 -0.85
C PHE A 51 -8.73 -5.82 -0.06
N LEU A 52 -9.07 -6.07 1.20
CA LEU A 52 -8.36 -7.04 2.03
C LEU A 52 -8.48 -8.47 1.49
N GLN A 53 -9.62 -8.85 0.93
CA GLN A 53 -9.77 -10.15 0.28
C GLN A 53 -8.84 -10.26 -0.94
N SER A 54 -8.88 -9.25 -1.82
CA SER A 54 -8.01 -9.18 -3.00
C SER A 54 -6.53 -9.30 -2.59
N LEU A 55 -6.11 -8.53 -1.59
CA LEU A 55 -4.75 -8.54 -1.07
C LEU A 55 -4.33 -9.92 -0.56
N ASN A 56 -5.19 -10.59 0.22
CA ASN A 56 -4.89 -11.94 0.72
C ASN A 56 -4.79 -12.96 -0.41
N ASP A 57 -5.60 -12.82 -1.46
CA ASP A 57 -5.55 -13.72 -2.61
C ASP A 57 -4.20 -13.59 -3.35
N ASP A 58 -3.65 -12.39 -3.52
CA ASP A 58 -2.33 -12.22 -4.18
C ASP A 58 -1.17 -12.64 -3.30
N LEU A 59 -1.28 -12.46 -1.99
CA LEU A 59 -0.26 -12.88 -1.04
C LEU A 59 -0.34 -14.39 -0.74
N THR A 60 -1.27 -15.12 -1.34
CA THR A 60 -1.38 -16.57 -1.16
C THR A 60 -0.11 -17.26 -1.66
N GLY A 61 0.58 -17.95 -0.74
CA GLY A 61 1.83 -18.66 -1.02
C GLY A 61 3.09 -17.85 -0.73
N HIS A 62 2.95 -16.60 -0.29
CA HIS A 62 4.06 -15.80 0.21
C HIS A 62 4.36 -16.15 1.67
N ASP A 63 5.60 -15.91 2.09
CA ASP A 63 5.95 -15.94 3.51
C ASP A 63 5.28 -14.76 4.25
N PRO A 64 4.96 -14.88 5.55
CA PRO A 64 4.36 -13.79 6.31
C PRO A 64 5.22 -12.53 6.32
N TYR A 65 4.61 -11.40 5.97
CA TYR A 65 5.25 -10.09 6.02
C TYR A 65 5.03 -9.41 7.38
N PRO A 66 6.05 -8.73 7.94
CA PRO A 66 5.89 -7.90 9.12
C PRO A 66 5.27 -6.54 8.74
N ILE A 67 3.99 -6.54 8.35
CA ILE A 67 3.25 -5.33 7.95
C ILE A 67 2.14 -4.99 8.94
N GLU A 68 1.85 -3.70 9.06
CA GLU A 68 0.68 -3.17 9.76
C GLU A 68 -0.28 -2.59 8.73
N ILE A 69 -1.57 -2.91 8.84
CA ILE A 69 -2.62 -2.34 7.99
C ILE A 69 -3.49 -1.44 8.86
N GLN A 70 -3.67 -0.20 8.43
CA GLN A 70 -4.50 0.79 9.09
C GLN A 70 -5.58 1.27 8.12
N GLU A 71 -6.81 1.40 8.62
CA GLU A 71 -7.96 1.87 7.85
C GLU A 71 -8.48 3.20 8.41
N TYR A 72 -8.81 4.12 7.50
CA TYR A 72 -9.35 5.44 7.84
C TYR A 72 -10.46 5.79 6.86
N GLU A 73 -11.60 6.26 7.37
CA GLU A 73 -12.61 6.87 6.51
C GLU A 73 -12.16 8.27 6.10
N ASP A 74 -12.00 8.48 4.79
CA ASP A 74 -11.59 9.77 4.22
C ASP A 74 -12.47 10.13 3.01
N GLN A 75 -13.75 10.42 3.29
CA GLN A 75 -14.72 10.78 2.25
C GLN A 75 -14.38 12.09 1.54
N GLU A 76 -13.64 12.97 2.22
CA GLU A 76 -13.27 14.29 1.72
C GLU A 76 -11.89 14.33 1.04
N TRP A 77 -11.18 13.19 0.98
CA TRP A 77 -9.85 13.08 0.38
C TRP A 77 -8.81 14.00 1.06
N ASN A 78 -8.96 14.22 2.37
CA ASN A 78 -8.10 15.06 3.16
C ASN A 78 -6.66 14.51 3.19
N GLY A 79 -6.48 13.18 3.26
CA GLY A 79 -5.15 12.56 3.26
C GLY A 79 -4.37 12.80 1.95
N LEU A 80 -5.07 12.80 0.81
CA LEU A 80 -4.50 13.13 -0.49
C LEU A 80 -4.18 14.64 -0.58
N ALA A 81 -5.07 15.50 -0.08
CA ALA A 81 -4.89 16.94 -0.10
C ALA A 81 -3.65 17.39 0.70
N GLU A 82 -3.44 16.80 1.89
CA GLU A 82 -2.27 17.03 2.72
C GLU A 82 -0.99 16.67 1.96
N PHE A 83 -0.92 15.46 1.38
CA PHE A 83 0.24 15.02 0.61
C PHE A 83 0.54 15.94 -0.60
N LEU A 84 -0.48 16.34 -1.36
CA LEU A 84 -0.31 17.24 -2.50
C LEU A 84 0.19 18.63 -2.09
N SER A 85 -0.03 19.05 -0.84
CA SER A 85 0.48 20.31 -0.32
C SER A 85 1.98 20.23 0.00
N GLU A 86 2.43 19.11 0.55
CA GLU A 86 3.84 18.86 0.90
C GLU A 86 4.72 18.66 -0.35
N ALA A 87 4.19 17.99 -1.38
CA ALA A 87 4.91 17.75 -2.64
C ALA A 87 5.19 19.04 -3.46
N LYS A 88 4.58 20.18 -3.09
CA LYS A 88 4.75 21.48 -3.76
C LYS A 88 5.77 22.40 -3.06
N SER A 89 6.40 21.95 -1.97
CA SER A 89 7.35 22.75 -1.19
C SER A 89 8.82 22.57 -1.60
#